data_AF-A0A8I1TAJ9-F1
#
_entry.id   AF-A0A8I1TAJ9-F1
#
_cell.length_a   1.000
_cell.length_b   1.000
_cell.length_c   1.000
_cell.angle_alpha   90.00
_cell.angle_beta   90.00
_cell.angle_gamma   90.00
#
_symmetry.space_group_name_H-M   'P 1'
#
loop_
_entity.id
_entity.type
_entity.pdbx_description
1 polymer ?
#
loop_
_entity_poly.entity_id
_entity_poly.type
_entity_poly.pdbx_seq_one_letter_code
_entity_poly.pdbx_strand_id
1 'polypeptide(L)' 'MTEDEFIRRFVAYMIEHAGFAHFDDGTPVRYYAEEMAVTYWLDMGLEASPEDCAAADIADWTDDEGEDETAL' A
#
# COMPACT_ATOMS: atom_id res chain seq x y z
N MET A 1 3.17 8.15 17.71
CA MET A 1 3.48 6.91 16.97
C MET A 1 4.98 6.88 16.72
N THR A 2 5.63 5.73 16.87
CA THR A 2 7.04 5.57 16.46
C THR A 2 7.11 5.08 15.01
N GLU A 3 8.29 5.15 14.39
CA GLU A 3 8.54 4.56 13.07
C GLU A 3 8.16 3.08 13.03
N ASP A 4 8.64 2.28 14.00
CA ASP A 4 8.28 0.87 14.08
C ASP A 4 6.77 0.62 14.23
N GLU A 5 6.06 1.52 14.91
CA GLU A 5 4.61 1.42 15.08
C GLU A 5 3.90 1.78 13.77
N PHE A 6 4.37 2.81 13.06
CA PHE A 6 3.87 3.17 11.73
C PHE A 6 4.04 2.00 10.76
N ILE A 7 5.26 1.46 10.65
CA ILE A 7 5.58 0.35 9.74
C ILE A 7 4.72 -0.86 10.05
N ARG A 8 4.61 -1.25 11.33
CA ARG A 8 3.80 -2.40 11.72
C ARG A 8 2.32 -2.24 11.33
N ARG A 9 1.75 -1.05 11.52
CA ARG A 9 0.35 -0.78 11.21
C ARG A 9 0.09 -0.69 9.70
N PHE A 10 0.97 0.01 8.97
CA PHE A 10 0.91 0.11 7.52
C PHE A 10 0.98 -1.27 6.85
N VAL A 11 1.99 -2.06 7.21
CA VAL A 11 2.20 -3.41 6.66
C VAL A 11 1.02 -4.34 6.98
N ALA A 12 0.51 -4.29 8.21
CA ALA A 12 -0.65 -5.09 8.60
C ALA A 12 -1.88 -4.74 7.75
N TYR A 13 -2.14 -3.43 7.56
CA TYR A 13 -3.26 -2.97 6.74
C TYR A 13 -3.11 -3.41 5.28
N MET A 14 -1.93 -3.23 4.67
CA MET A 14 -1.70 -3.67 3.30
C MET A 14 -1.92 -5.17 3.11
N ILE A 15 -1.39 -6.01 4.01
CA ILE A 15 -1.56 -7.46 3.90
C ILE A 15 -3.03 -7.87 4.08
N GLU A 16 -3.78 -7.21 4.97
CA GLU A 16 -5.20 -7.50 5.20
C GLU A 16 -6.07 -7.10 4.00
N HIS A 17 -5.74 -5.99 3.32
CA HIS A 17 -6.59 -5.38 2.30
C HIS A 17 -6.12 -5.58 0.85
N ALA A 18 -4.90 -6.06 0.61
CA ALA A 18 -4.38 -6.26 -0.75
C ALA A 18 -5.21 -7.25 -1.58
N GLY A 19 -5.84 -8.25 -0.95
CA GLY A 19 -6.58 -9.29 -1.67
C GLY A 19 -5.70 -10.34 -2.40
N PHE A 20 -4.39 -10.12 -2.44
CA PHE A 20 -3.39 -11.04 -3.00
C PHE A 20 -2.11 -11.05 -2.15
N ALA A 21 -1.23 -12.02 -2.40
CA ALA A 21 0.02 -12.19 -1.63
C ALA A 21 1.28 -11.73 -2.40
N HIS A 22 1.25 -11.75 -3.73
CA HIS A 22 2.35 -11.36 -4.60
C HIS A 22 1.81 -10.57 -5.79
N PHE A 23 2.56 -9.56 -6.23
CA PHE A 23 2.34 -8.87 -7.51
C PHE A 23 2.70 -9.79 -8.69
N ASP A 24 2.38 -9.38 -9.92
CA ASP A 24 2.60 -10.16 -11.15
C ASP A 24 4.07 -10.46 -11.44
N ASP A 25 4.98 -9.62 -10.95
CA ASP A 25 6.43 -9.82 -11.03
C ASP A 25 6.98 -10.81 -9.99
N GLY A 26 6.12 -11.32 -9.11
CA GLY A 26 6.47 -12.23 -8.01
C GLY A 26 6.91 -11.53 -6.73
N THR A 27 6.88 -10.19 -6.66
CA THR A 27 7.20 -9.44 -5.44
C THR A 27 6.14 -9.69 -4.37
N PRO A 28 6.50 -10.11 -3.14
CA PRO A 28 5.53 -10.26 -2.07
C PRO A 28 4.97 -8.90 -1.61
N VAL A 29 3.66 -8.80 -1.39
CA VAL A 29 3.00 -7.58 -0.88
C VAL A 29 3.66 -7.06 0.39
N ARG A 30 4.03 -7.98 1.29
CA ARG A 30 4.73 -7.64 2.53
C ARG A 30 6.05 -6.90 2.28
N TYR A 31 6.84 -7.37 1.31
CA TYR A 31 8.15 -6.78 1.03
C TYR A 31 7.98 -5.36 0.48
N TYR A 32 7.04 -5.18 -0.44
CA TYR A 32 6.65 -3.86 -0.94
C TYR A 32 6.17 -2.94 0.20
N ALA A 33 5.28 -3.44 1.06
CA ALA A 33 4.72 -2.66 2.16
C ALA A 33 5.78 -2.21 3.18
N GLU A 34 6.77 -3.05 3.45
CA GLU A 34 7.89 -2.72 4.36
C GLU A 34 8.73 -1.55 3.78
N GLU A 35 9.01 -1.55 2.47
CA GLU A 35 9.75 -0.47 1.79
C GLU A 35 8.93 0.83 1.70
N MET A 36 7.64 0.72 1.35
CA MET A 36 6.76 1.89 1.23
C MET A 36 6.47 2.54 2.58
N ALA A 37 6.31 1.74 3.64
CA ALA A 37 6.09 2.28 4.98
C ALA A 37 7.24 3.20 5.44
N VAL A 38 8.49 2.83 5.12
CA VAL A 38 9.67 3.68 5.42
C VAL A 38 9.60 4.98 4.61
N THR A 39 9.21 4.90 3.35
CA THR A 39 9.08 6.08 2.47
C THR A 39 8.04 7.06 3.00
N TYR A 40 6.85 6.57 3.36
CA TYR A 40 5.79 7.41 3.94
C TYR A 40 6.15 7.99 5.30
N TRP A 41 6.83 7.21 6.15
CA TRP A 41 7.32 7.72 7.42
C TRP A 41 8.37 8.83 7.26
N LEU A 42 9.27 8.72 6.28
CA LEU A 42 10.27 9.75 6.01
C LEU A 42 9.64 11.04 5.43
N ASP A 43 8.58 10.93 4.65
CA ASP A 43 7.91 12.08 4.03
C ASP A 43 6.97 12.82 5.01
N MET A 44 6.12 12.09 5.72
CA MET A 44 5.06 12.68 6.57
C MET A 44 5.26 12.43 8.06
N GLY A 45 5.95 11.35 8.43
CA GLY A 45 6.26 10.99 9.81
C GLY A 45 5.03 10.95 10.72
N LEU A 46 5.06 11.78 11.77
CA LEU A 46 4.04 11.79 12.82
C LEU A 46 2.68 12.34 12.39
N GLU A 47 2.61 13.05 11.26
CA GLU A 47 1.36 13.64 10.77
C GLU A 47 0.55 12.67 9.92
N ALA A 48 1.14 11.55 9.50
CA ALA A 48 0.48 10.51 8.72
C ALA A 48 -0.28 9.50 9.57
N SER A 49 -1.36 9.00 8.99
CA SER A 49 -2.11 7.83 9.45
C SER A 49 -1.67 6.62 8.63
N PRO A 50 -1.05 5.58 9.23
CA PRO A 50 -0.54 4.43 8.48
C PRO A 50 -1.61 3.73 7.66
N GLU A 51 -2.82 3.62 8.20
CA GLU A 51 -3.95 3.00 7.54
C GLU A 51 -4.49 3.83 6.37
N ASP A 52 -4.54 5.16 6.51
CA ASP A 52 -4.98 6.04 5.40
C ASP A 52 -3.95 6.04 4.26
N CYS A 53 -2.64 6.05 4.59
CA CYS A 53 -1.58 5.91 3.60
C CYS A 53 -1.68 4.56 2.87
N ALA A 54 -1.84 3.45 3.61
CA ALA A 54 -1.96 2.14 3.01
C ALA A 54 -3.22 2.00 2.15
N ALA A 55 -4.35 2.58 2.57
CA ALA A 55 -5.59 2.56 1.81
C ALA A 55 -5.46 3.35 0.48
N ALA A 56 -4.79 4.50 0.51
CA ALA A 56 -4.54 5.30 -0.70
C ALA A 56 -3.60 4.57 -1.68
N ASP A 57 -2.56 3.92 -1.17
CA ASP A 57 -1.60 3.16 -1.98
C ASP A 57 -2.26 1.94 -2.65
N ILE A 58 -3.06 1.16 -1.90
CA ILE A 58 -3.83 0.03 -2.46
C ILE A 58 -4.83 0.49 -3.54
N ALA A 59 -5.47 1.65 -3.35
CA ALA A 59 -6.41 2.18 -4.33
C ALA A 59 -5.75 2.46 -5.70
N ASP A 60 -4.49 2.92 -5.68
CA ASP A 60 -3.68 3.17 -6.88
C ASP A 60 -3.34 1.88 -7.63
N TRP A 61 -3.27 0.73 -6.95
CA TRP A 61 -3.02 -0.56 -7.61
C TRP A 61 -4.21 -1.04 -8.45
N THR A 62 -5.42 -0.62 -8.09
CA THR A 62 -6.67 -1.09 -8.70
C THR A 62 -7.24 -0.18 -9.78
N ASP A 63 -6.72 1.05 -9.90
CA ASP A 63 -7.21 2.03 -10.88
C ASP A 63 -6.79 1.71 -12.33
N ASP A 64 -6.17 0.56 -12.57
CA ASP A 64 -5.85 0.00 -13.91
C ASP A 64 -7.01 -0.82 -14.52
N GLU A 65 -8.19 -0.89 -13.88
CA GLU A 65 -9.39 -1.48 -14.48
C GLU A 65 -10.39 -0.40 -14.93
N GLY A 66 -10.15 0.29 -16.07
CA GLY A 66 -11.20 1.17 -16.59
C GLY A 66 -11.04 2.05 -17.84
N GLU A 67 -9.97 1.95 -18.64
CA GLU A 67 -10.00 2.51 -20.02
C GLU A 67 -9.84 1.41 -21.08
N ASP A 68 -10.80 0.47 -21.12
CA ASP A 68 -11.08 -0.22 -22.38
C ASP A 68 -12.57 -0.55 -22.56
N GLU A 69 -13.06 -0.15 -23.74
CA GLU A 69 -14.23 -0.66 -24.46
C GLU A 69 -15.67 -0.27 -24.02
N THR A 70 -16.17 0.80 -24.64
CA THR A 70 -17.35 0.60 -25.50
C THR A 70 -17.00 0.99 -26.93
N ALA A 71 -16.43 0.03 -27.66
CA ALA A 71 -16.59 -0.07 -29.10
C ALA A 71 -18.03 -0.54 -29.38
N LEU A 72 -18.80 0.27 -30.12
CA LEU A 72 -19.93 -0.15 -30.95
C LEU A 72 -20.09 0.80 -32.13
#